data_AF-A0A352VNX5-F1
#
_entry.id   AF-A0A352VNX5-F1
#
_cell.length_a   1.000
_cell.length_b   1.000
_cell.length_c   1.000
_cell.angle_alpha   90.00
_cell.angle_beta   90.00
_cell.angle_gamma   90.00
#
_symmetry.space_group_name_H-M   'P 1'
#
loop_
_entity.id
_entity.type
_entity.pdbx_description
1 polymer ?
#
loop_
_entity_poly.entity_id
_entity_poly.type
_entity_poly.pdbx_seq_one_letter_code
_entity_poly.pdbx_strand_id
1 'polypeptide(L)'
;MEFITGKHLLRRTFLRGMGAAVALPMLDAMEPAGRVWSGAARRADPTRFVAIEMVHGAAGCNEWGATQNLWAPAASGRDFDLSPTALSPLEPFRDHLTIISNTDVRMAEAYKPHEIGGDHFRSSAVFLTQAHPKQTEGSDVFVGTSIDQLYA
;
A
#
# COMPACT_ATOMS: atom_id res chain seq x y z
N MET A 1 -33.60 -35.17 -11.54
CA MET A 1 -33.39 -33.71 -11.53
C MET A 1 -32.08 -33.45 -10.80
N GLU A 2 -31.08 -32.89 -11.48
CA GLU A 2 -29.88 -32.41 -10.83
C GLU A 2 -30.13 -30.99 -10.30
N PHE A 3 -29.91 -30.78 -9.00
CA PHE A 3 -30.09 -29.48 -8.35
C PHE A 3 -28.73 -28.82 -8.16
N ILE A 4 -28.52 -27.66 -8.78
CA ILE A 4 -27.34 -26.83 -8.53
C ILE A 4 -27.56 -26.07 -7.22
N THR A 5 -26.81 -26.44 -6.18
CA THR A 5 -27.02 -25.91 -4.82
C THR A 5 -26.33 -24.58 -4.54
N GLY A 6 -25.48 -24.07 -5.44
CA GLY A 6 -24.73 -22.81 -5.26
C GLY A 6 -23.74 -22.81 -4.09
N LYS A 7 -23.40 -23.99 -3.55
CA LYS A 7 -22.42 -24.13 -2.47
C LYS A 7 -21.02 -23.76 -2.98
N HIS A 8 -20.29 -22.98 -2.19
CA HIS A 8 -18.89 -22.63 -2.45
C HIS A 8 -18.07 -22.83 -1.17
N LEU A 9 -16.78 -23.12 -1.35
CA LEU A 9 -15.85 -23.20 -0.23
C LEU A 9 -15.59 -21.80 0.31
N LEU A 10 -15.81 -21.60 1.62
CA LEU A 10 -15.44 -20.34 2.27
C LEU A 10 -13.90 -20.21 2.28
N ARG A 11 -13.39 -19.13 1.69
CA ARG A 11 -11.94 -18.83 1.59
C ARG A 11 -11.21 -18.98 2.93
N ARG A 12 -11.81 -18.49 4.02
CA ARG A 12 -11.25 -18.61 5.37
C ARG A 12 -11.16 -20.06 5.86
N THR A 13 -12.12 -20.92 5.48
CA THR A 13 -12.18 -22.32 5.93
C THR A 13 -11.11 -23.14 5.24
N PHE A 14 -10.86 -22.87 3.96
CA PHE A 14 -9.77 -23.48 3.21
C PHE A 14 -8.39 -22.98 3.71
N LEU A 15 -8.20 -21.67 3.86
CA LEU A 15 -6.93 -21.09 4.29
C LEU A 15 -6.56 -21.42 5.75
N ARG A 16 -7.54 -21.61 6.64
CA ARG A 16 -7.29 -22.08 8.02
C ARG A 16 -6.67 -23.48 8.08
N GLY A 17 -6.82 -24.30 7.03
CA GLY A 17 -6.25 -25.65 6.95
C GLY A 17 -4.86 -25.73 6.30
N MET A 18 -4.37 -24.65 5.67
CA MET A 18 -3.19 -24.69 4.79
C MET A 18 -2.10 -23.69 5.20
N GLY A 19 -1.72 -23.69 6.49
CA GLY A 19 -0.73 -22.76 7.06
C GLY A 19 0.41 -22.36 6.10
N ALA A 20 0.62 -21.05 5.98
CA ALA A 20 1.75 -20.39 5.30
C ALA A 20 2.09 -20.82 3.85
N ALA A 21 1.18 -21.44 3.10
CA ALA A 21 1.40 -21.73 1.68
C ALA A 21 0.75 -20.64 0.83
N VAL A 22 1.58 -19.72 0.30
CA VAL A 22 1.36 -18.79 -0.83
C VAL A 22 -0.06 -18.25 -1.00
N ALA A 23 -0.26 -16.93 -0.88
CA ALA A 23 -1.53 -16.26 -1.17
C ALA A 23 -2.12 -16.74 -2.51
N LEU A 24 -3.02 -17.73 -2.44
CA LEU A 24 -3.54 -18.38 -3.63
C LEU A 24 -4.42 -17.34 -4.35
N PRO A 25 -4.17 -17.06 -5.65
CA PRO A 25 -5.08 -16.28 -6.46
C PRO A 25 -6.48 -16.88 -6.34
N MET A 26 -7.52 -16.05 -6.38
CA MET A 26 -8.90 -16.54 -6.40
C MET A 26 -9.07 -17.44 -7.63
N LEU A 27 -9.23 -18.74 -7.42
CA LEU A 27 -9.43 -19.72 -8.48
C LEU A 27 -10.91 -19.74 -8.88
N ASP A 28 -11.21 -19.95 -10.16
CA ASP A 28 -12.58 -20.05 -10.67
C ASP A 28 -13.42 -21.11 -9.93
N ALA A 29 -12.78 -22.14 -9.39
CA ALA A 29 -13.42 -23.17 -8.55
C ALA A 29 -13.98 -22.65 -7.21
N MET A 30 -13.61 -21.43 -6.79
CA MET A 30 -14.16 -20.76 -5.61
C MET A 30 -15.41 -19.93 -5.92
N GLU A 31 -15.79 -19.80 -7.20
CA GLU A 31 -17.05 -19.21 -7.60
C GLU A 31 -18.19 -20.27 -7.56
N PRO A 32 -19.34 -19.98 -6.94
CA PRO A 32 -20.48 -20.89 -6.94
C PRO A 32 -20.87 -21.36 -8.35
N ALA A 33 -20.96 -22.67 -8.55
CA ALA A 33 -21.44 -23.26 -9.79
C ALA A 33 -22.82 -22.70 -10.17
N GLY A 34 -22.97 -22.26 -11.42
CA GLY A 34 -24.21 -21.67 -11.96
C GLY A 34 -24.28 -20.14 -11.95
N ARG A 35 -23.33 -19.41 -11.34
CA ARG A 35 -23.31 -17.93 -11.36
C ARG A 35 -23.05 -17.31 -12.72
N VAL A 36 -22.20 -17.93 -13.54
CA VAL A 36 -21.94 -17.50 -14.93
C VAL A 36 -23.24 -17.51 -15.78
N TRP A 37 -24.23 -18.33 -15.38
CA TRP A 37 -25.51 -18.48 -16.08
C TRP A 37 -26.63 -17.62 -15.47
N SER A 38 -26.43 -17.06 -14.27
CA SER A 38 -27.47 -16.33 -13.55
C SER A 38 -27.57 -14.85 -13.90
N GLY A 39 -26.77 -14.36 -14.86
CA GLY A 39 -26.71 -12.93 -15.23
C GLY A 39 -26.37 -12.00 -14.06
N ALA A 40 -25.93 -12.55 -12.92
CA ALA A 40 -25.57 -11.77 -11.75
C ALA A 40 -24.26 -11.07 -12.08
N ALA A 41 -24.25 -9.74 -11.96
CA ALA A 41 -23.07 -8.92 -12.22
C ALA A 41 -21.83 -9.59 -11.61
N ARG A 42 -20.84 -9.87 -12.46
CA ARG A 42 -19.49 -10.27 -12.04
C ARG A 42 -19.15 -9.38 -10.86
N ARG A 43 -18.90 -10.00 -9.69
CA ARG A 43 -18.60 -9.30 -8.44
C ARG A 43 -17.62 -8.18 -8.79
N ALA A 44 -18.03 -6.92 -8.57
CA ALA A 44 -17.25 -5.76 -9.00
C ALA A 44 -15.79 -6.03 -8.68
N ASP A 45 -14.93 -6.04 -9.70
CA ASP A 45 -13.49 -6.25 -9.51
C ASP A 45 -13.03 -5.06 -8.66
N PRO A 46 -12.80 -5.25 -7.35
CA PRO A 46 -12.48 -4.11 -6.51
C PRO A 46 -11.15 -3.57 -6.99
N THR A 47 -11.01 -2.24 -6.99
CA THR A 47 -9.71 -1.61 -7.23
C THR A 47 -8.68 -2.30 -6.32
N ARG A 48 -7.50 -2.63 -6.86
CA ARG A 48 -6.47 -3.24 -6.02
C ARG A 48 -5.71 -2.11 -5.34
N PHE A 49 -5.60 -2.16 -4.02
CA PHE A 49 -4.72 -1.27 -3.28
C PHE A 49 -3.29 -1.80 -3.33
N VAL A 50 -2.36 -0.96 -3.77
CA VAL A 50 -0.92 -1.22 -3.74
C VAL A 50 -0.27 0.01 -3.14
N ALA A 51 0.63 -0.22 -2.19
CA ALA A 51 1.46 0.82 -1.63
C ALA A 51 2.93 0.41 -1.77
N ILE A 52 3.77 1.37 -2.15
CA ILE A 52 5.20 1.17 -2.37
C ILE A 52 5.93 2.19 -1.50
N GLU A 53 6.86 1.70 -0.69
CA GLU A 53 7.80 2.54 0.07
C GLU A 53 9.16 2.53 -0.65
N MET A 54 9.77 3.71 -0.79
CA MET A 54 11.16 3.85 -1.25
C MET A 54 12.04 4.25 -0.07
N VAL A 55 12.72 3.27 0.52
CA VAL A 55 13.68 3.48 1.61
C VAL A 55 15.05 3.86 1.02
N HIS A 56 15.81 4.74 1.69
CA HIS A 56 17.09 5.34 1.26
C HIS A 56 17.04 6.69 0.52
N GLY A 57 15.90 7.37 0.59
CA GLY A 57 15.77 8.73 0.06
C GLY A 57 15.65 8.77 -1.46
N ALA A 58 15.42 9.97 -1.96
CA ALA A 58 15.16 10.26 -3.36
C ALA A 58 16.10 11.38 -3.83
N ALA A 59 16.22 11.56 -5.15
CA ALA A 59 17.07 12.59 -5.76
C ALA A 59 16.79 14.02 -5.23
N GLY A 60 15.59 14.29 -4.68
CA GLY A 60 15.22 15.57 -4.07
C GLY A 60 15.47 15.71 -2.57
N CYS A 61 16.07 14.73 -1.88
CA CYS A 61 16.23 14.73 -0.42
C CYS A 61 17.45 15.54 0.10
N ASN A 62 18.09 16.33 -0.76
CA ASN A 62 19.14 17.28 -0.36
C ASN A 62 18.82 18.67 -0.95
N GLU A 63 19.46 19.71 -0.39
CA GLU A 63 19.19 21.11 -0.76
C GLU A 63 19.30 21.33 -2.28
N TRP A 64 20.38 20.88 -2.90
CA TRP A 64 20.57 21.04 -4.33
C TRP A 64 19.48 20.33 -5.14
N GLY A 65 19.20 19.05 -4.85
CA GLY A 65 18.17 18.27 -5.54
C GLY A 65 16.77 18.84 -5.37
N ALA A 66 16.48 19.45 -4.21
CA ALA A 66 15.24 20.19 -3.99
C ALA A 66 15.16 21.44 -4.86
N THR A 67 16.24 22.23 -4.99
CA THR A 67 16.26 23.41 -5.88
C THR A 67 16.09 23.04 -7.36
N GLN A 68 16.50 21.83 -7.74
CA GLN A 68 16.36 21.30 -9.10
C GLN A 68 15.02 20.58 -9.34
N ASN A 69 14.17 20.45 -8.32
CA ASN A 69 12.89 19.74 -8.41
C ASN A 69 13.03 18.29 -8.92
N LEU A 70 14.07 17.56 -8.50
CA LEU A 70 14.36 16.22 -9.03
C LEU A 70 13.33 15.15 -8.61
N TRP A 71 12.39 15.48 -7.70
CA TRP A 71 11.37 14.55 -7.23
C TRP A 71 9.98 15.16 -7.19
N ALA A 72 9.81 16.27 -6.46
CA ALA A 72 8.56 17.01 -6.41
C ALA A 72 8.55 18.10 -7.49
N PRO A 73 7.49 18.20 -8.31
CA PRO A 73 7.32 19.32 -9.22
C PRO A 73 7.22 20.66 -8.48
N ALA A 74 7.71 21.73 -9.09
CA ALA A 74 7.70 23.07 -8.49
C ALA A 74 6.27 23.64 -8.35
N ALA A 75 5.44 23.42 -9.37
CA ALA A 75 4.08 23.94 -9.43
C ALA A 75 3.07 22.95 -8.82
N SER A 76 2.10 23.48 -8.09
CA SER A 76 0.88 22.77 -7.69
C SER A 76 -0.20 22.88 -8.78
N GLY A 77 -1.16 21.96 -8.79
CA GLY A 77 -2.31 21.99 -9.69
C GLY A 77 -2.28 20.85 -10.69
N ARG A 78 -2.93 21.02 -11.85
CA ARG A 78 -2.96 19.99 -12.91
C ARG A 78 -1.80 20.11 -13.91
N ASP A 79 -1.27 21.33 -14.05
CA ASP A 79 -0.28 21.69 -15.06
C ASP A 79 1.16 21.63 -14.53
N PHE A 80 1.45 20.70 -13.62
CA PHE A 80 2.81 20.50 -13.12
C PHE A 80 3.71 19.88 -14.19
N ASP A 81 4.98 20.29 -14.22
CA ASP A 81 5.99 19.74 -15.12
C ASP A 81 6.73 18.57 -14.46
N LEU A 82 6.61 17.37 -15.05
CA LEU A 82 7.34 16.17 -14.60
C LEU A 82 8.70 16.00 -15.29
N SER A 83 8.98 16.74 -16.37
CA SER A 83 10.21 16.56 -17.15
C SER A 83 11.52 16.71 -16.36
N PRO A 84 11.66 17.61 -15.36
CA PRO A 84 12.88 17.67 -14.55
C PRO A 84 12.93 16.61 -13.43
N THR A 85 11.84 15.87 -13.22
CA THR A 85 11.68 14.96 -12.09
C THR A 85 12.03 13.51 -12.45
N ALA A 86 12.40 12.72 -11.44
CA ALA A 86 12.49 11.26 -11.56
C ALA A 86 11.14 10.58 -11.83
N LEU A 87 10.03 11.33 -11.72
CA LEU A 87 8.67 10.87 -11.99
C LEU A 87 8.27 11.05 -13.46
N SER A 88 9.15 11.56 -14.33
CA SER A 88 8.89 11.70 -15.77
C SER A 88 8.34 10.43 -16.47
N PRO A 89 8.71 9.18 -16.09
CA PRO A 89 8.10 7.99 -16.69
C PRO A 89 6.60 7.83 -16.37
N LEU A 90 6.06 8.56 -15.40
CA LEU A 90 4.64 8.55 -15.01
C LEU A 90 3.78 9.51 -15.83
N GLU A 91 4.37 10.29 -16.76
CA GLU A 91 3.65 11.23 -17.62
C GLU A 91 2.42 10.60 -18.33
N PRO A 92 2.47 9.34 -18.86
CA PRO A 92 1.29 8.71 -19.47
C PRO A 92 0.10 8.49 -18.51
N PHE A 93 0.31 8.65 -17.20
CA PHE A 93 -0.69 8.45 -16.15
C PHE A 93 -1.10 9.76 -15.45
N ARG A 94 -0.72 10.93 -16.00
CA ARG A 94 -0.98 12.26 -15.42
C ARG A 94 -2.39 12.46 -14.87
N ASP A 95 -3.41 12.03 -15.63
CA ASP A 95 -4.82 12.22 -15.26
C ASP A 95 -5.23 11.44 -13.99
N HIS A 96 -4.42 10.45 -13.59
CA HIS A 96 -4.60 9.64 -12.40
C HIS A 96 -3.54 9.91 -11.31
N LEU A 97 -2.61 10.83 -11.56
CA LEU A 97 -1.51 11.12 -10.66
C LEU A 97 -1.88 12.24 -9.69
N THR A 98 -1.65 12.01 -8.39
CA THR A 98 -1.68 13.05 -7.36
C THR A 98 -0.36 13.00 -6.61
N ILE A 99 0.40 14.09 -6.67
CA ILE A 99 1.67 14.23 -5.97
C ILE A 99 1.42 15.11 -4.75
N ILE A 100 1.70 14.58 -3.56
CA ILE A 100 1.71 15.34 -2.32
C ILE A 100 3.18 15.47 -1.90
N SER A 101 3.72 16.68 -2.03
CA SER A 101 5.12 16.98 -1.75
C SER A 101 5.30 17.59 -0.35
N ASN A 102 6.56 17.66 0.10
CA ASN A 102 6.95 18.27 1.38
C ASN A 102 6.18 17.74 2.59
N THR A 103 5.87 16.45 2.56
CA THR A 103 5.24 15.76 3.68
C THR A 103 6.30 15.31 4.67
N ASP A 104 5.91 15.26 5.93
CA ASP A 104 6.70 14.69 7.01
C ASP A 104 5.89 13.58 7.69
N VAL A 105 6.58 12.58 8.22
CA VAL A 105 5.97 11.45 8.91
C VAL A 105 6.31 11.57 10.38
N ARG A 106 5.55 12.41 11.08
CA ARG A 106 5.72 12.71 12.50
C ARG A 106 5.88 11.47 13.39
N MET A 107 5.22 10.37 13.07
CA MET A 107 5.29 9.15 13.88
C MET A 107 6.58 8.35 13.67
N ALA A 108 7.34 8.67 12.61
CA ALA A 108 8.71 8.18 12.40
C ALA A 108 9.76 8.98 13.19
N GLU A 109 9.39 10.12 13.79
CA GLU A 109 10.31 10.92 14.59
C GLU A 109 10.70 10.23 15.89
N ALA A 110 11.84 10.65 16.44
CA ALA A 110 12.28 10.24 17.77
C ALA A 110 11.49 11.00 18.85
N TYR A 111 10.77 10.27 19.70
CA TYR A 111 10.02 10.78 20.84
C TYR A 111 10.70 10.46 22.17
N LYS A 112 11.64 9.53 22.20
CA LYS A 112 12.41 9.17 23.41
C LYS A 112 13.91 9.43 23.21
N PRO A 113 14.67 9.69 24.28
CA PRO A 113 16.11 9.99 24.16
C PRO A 113 16.97 8.89 23.52
N HIS A 114 16.55 7.63 23.57
CA HIS A 114 17.28 6.51 22.95
C HIS A 114 16.86 6.24 21.49
N GLU A 115 15.82 6.92 21.01
CA GLU A 115 15.44 6.90 19.60
C GLU A 115 16.32 7.93 18.89
N ILE A 116 16.92 7.54 17.76
CA ILE A 116 17.73 8.46 16.95
C ILE A 116 16.93 8.91 15.73
N GLY A 117 17.21 10.11 15.23
CA GLY A 117 16.58 10.60 14.00
C GLY A 117 17.02 9.79 12.78
N GLY A 118 16.12 9.61 11.81
CA GLY A 118 16.46 8.93 10.55
C GLY A 118 16.56 7.40 10.61
N ASP A 119 15.98 6.77 11.63
CA ASP A 119 15.95 5.31 11.77
C ASP A 119 15.14 4.64 10.64
N HIS A 120 15.84 3.97 9.72
CA HIS A 120 15.23 3.24 8.60
C HIS A 120 14.18 2.22 9.07
N PHE A 121 14.42 1.55 10.19
CA PHE A 121 13.48 0.58 10.73
C PHE A 121 12.19 1.25 11.22
N ARG A 122 12.28 2.47 11.75
CA ARG A 122 11.12 3.20 12.26
C ARG A 122 10.32 3.81 11.13
N SER A 123 10.96 4.38 10.11
CA SER A 123 10.26 4.90 8.92
C SER A 123 9.45 3.81 8.22
N SER A 124 10.02 2.62 8.04
CA SER A 124 9.30 1.50 7.43
C SER A 124 8.20 0.93 8.32
N ALA A 125 8.39 0.92 9.64
CA ALA A 125 7.35 0.46 10.56
C ALA A 125 6.09 1.35 10.52
N VAL A 126 6.25 2.67 10.39
CA VAL A 126 5.11 3.60 10.34
C VAL A 126 4.43 3.66 8.98
N PHE A 127 5.04 3.09 7.94
CA PHE A 127 4.43 3.00 6.62
C PHE A 127 3.08 2.28 6.73
N LEU A 128 2.04 2.89 6.15
CA LEU A 128 0.63 2.44 6.19
C LEU A 128 -0.08 2.49 7.55
N THR A 129 0.62 2.60 8.67
CA THR A 129 0.02 2.55 10.02
C THR A 129 -0.08 3.92 10.66
N GLN A 130 0.88 4.82 10.39
CA GLN A 130 1.06 6.08 11.12
C GLN A 130 1.05 5.91 12.65
N ALA A 131 1.49 4.74 13.14
CA ALA A 131 1.59 4.43 14.56
C ALA A 131 3.06 4.41 14.97
N HIS A 132 3.44 5.19 15.98
CA HIS A 132 4.83 5.23 16.45
C HIS A 132 5.17 3.88 17.08
N PRO A 133 6.10 3.10 16.51
CA PRO A 133 6.34 1.74 16.95
C PRO A 133 6.99 1.75 18.33
N LYS A 134 6.61 0.79 19.16
CA LYS A 134 7.33 0.56 20.41
C LYS A 134 8.70 -0.05 20.09
N GLN A 135 9.78 0.69 20.37
CA GLN A 135 11.13 0.13 20.33
C GLN A 135 11.31 -0.85 21.49
N THR A 136 11.39 -2.14 21.16
CA THR A 136 11.48 -3.27 22.11
C THR A 136 12.17 -4.45 21.43
N GLU A 137 12.83 -5.29 22.22
CA GLU A 137 13.33 -6.61 21.80
C GLU A 137 12.39 -7.75 22.27
N GLY A 138 11.32 -7.41 23.00
CA GLY A 138 10.34 -8.34 23.57
C GLY A 138 9.16 -8.65 22.65
N SER A 139 8.17 -9.36 23.19
CA SER A 139 6.93 -9.75 22.48
C SER A 139 5.86 -8.66 22.42
N ASP A 140 6.15 -7.48 22.95
CA ASP A 140 5.23 -6.35 23.09
C ASP A 140 5.36 -5.33 21.94
N VAL A 141 5.82 -5.78 20.78
CA VAL A 141 5.85 -4.99 19.53
C VAL A 141 4.44 -4.57 19.16
N PHE A 142 4.26 -3.27 18.88
CA PHE A 142 2.98 -2.71 18.49
C PHE A 142 3.18 -1.60 17.45
N VAL A 143 2.38 -1.64 16.37
CA VAL A 143 2.42 -0.67 15.27
C VAL A 143 1.02 -0.42 14.66
N GLY A 144 -0.03 -0.55 15.47
CA GLY A 144 -1.40 -0.18 15.06
C GLY A 144 -1.99 -0.99 13.90
N THR A 145 -3.15 -0.53 13.41
CA THR A 145 -3.83 -1.09 12.23
C THR A 145 -3.40 -0.31 10.98
N SER A 146 -3.03 -1.01 9.91
CA SER A 146 -2.59 -0.39 8.67
C SER A 146 -3.75 -0.10 7.71
N ILE A 147 -3.56 0.86 6.79
CA ILE A 147 -4.59 1.21 5.80
C ILE A 147 -4.95 0.04 4.87
N ASP A 148 -4.01 -0.85 4.54
CA ASP A 148 -4.28 -2.05 3.75
C ASP A 148 -5.16 -3.05 4.51
N GLN A 149 -5.04 -3.14 5.85
CA GLN A 149 -5.96 -3.93 6.68
C GLN A 149 -7.37 -3.33 6.71
N LEU A 150 -7.49 -2.00 6.66
CA LEU A 150 -8.79 -1.32 6.55
C LEU A 150 -9.41 -1.46 5.16
N TYR A 151 -8.58 -1.62 4.12
CA TYR A 151 -9.01 -1.78 2.74
C TYR A 151 -9.51 -3.20 2.42
N ALA A 152 -8.95 -4.22 3.08
CA ALA A 152 -9.08 -5.65 2.75
C ALA A 152 -10.43 -6.30 3.10
#